data_AF-A0A2W6PGQ6-F1
#
_entry.id   AF-A0A2W6PGQ6-F1
#
_cell.length_a   1.000
_cell.length_b   1.000
_cell.length_c   1.000
_cell.angle_alpha   90.00
_cell.angle_beta   90.00
_cell.angle_gamma   90.00
#
_symmetry.space_group_name_H-M   'P 1'
#
loop_
_entity.id
_entity.type
_entity.pdbx_description
1 polymer ?
#
loop_
_entity_poly.entity_id
_entity_poly.type
_entity_poly.pdbx_seq_one_letter_code
_entity_poly.pdbx_strand_id
1 'polypeptide(L)'
;MSEIKYVDIKEFREKGYLFELNRKFLHPLGMALEVKIDDNGKEILGGVWDYREDPEGMLYDDKTMKSKKSAEKAAHIEREFDQKATHRAKEYGFVIQPLLNSL
;
A
#
# COMPACT_ATOMS: atom_id res chain seq x y z
N MET A 1 0.15 -24.71 -11.46
CA MET A 1 -0.08 -23.32 -11.02
C MET A 1 -0.22 -22.48 -12.28
N SER A 2 -1.24 -21.64 -12.37
CA SER A 2 -1.35 -20.69 -13.49
C SER A 2 -0.17 -19.70 -13.42
N GLU A 3 0.25 -19.20 -14.58
CA GLU A 3 1.22 -18.11 -14.68
C GLU A 3 0.79 -16.91 -13.81
N ILE A 4 1.72 -16.36 -13.04
CA ILE A 4 1.46 -15.20 -12.18
C ILE A 4 1.52 -13.95 -13.04
N LYS A 5 0.43 -13.17 -13.05
CA LYS A 5 0.41 -11.85 -13.67
C LYS A 5 0.88 -10.80 -12.67
N TYR A 6 1.85 -9.98 -13.09
CA TYR A 6 2.36 -8.86 -12.30
C TYR A 6 1.69 -7.55 -12.73
N VAL A 7 1.38 -6.70 -11.75
CA VAL A 7 0.95 -5.32 -12.00
C VAL A 7 2.15 -4.48 -12.41
N ASP A 8 1.92 -3.50 -13.28
CA ASP A 8 2.92 -2.49 -13.59
C ASP A 8 3.20 -1.60 -12.37
N ILE A 9 4.47 -1.29 -12.07
CA ILE A 9 4.84 -0.56 -10.85
C ILE A 9 4.37 0.90 -10.90
N LYS A 10 4.33 1.50 -12.08
CA LYS A 10 3.78 2.85 -12.24
C LYS A 10 2.28 2.84 -11.98
N GLU A 11 1.55 1.86 -12.50
CA GLU A 11 0.13 1.68 -12.16
C GLU A 11 -0.06 1.50 -10.64
N PHE A 12 0.75 0.65 -10.00
CA PHE A 12 0.70 0.40 -8.55
C PHE A 12 0.89 1.70 -7.74
N ARG A 13 1.86 2.55 -8.13
CA ARG A 13 2.12 3.84 -7.49
C ARG A 13 1.03 4.88 -7.79
N GLU A 14 0.57 4.97 -9.03
CA GLU A 14 -0.35 6.02 -9.49
C GLU A 14 -1.76 5.82 -8.97
N LYS A 15 -2.25 4.58 -8.92
CA LYS A 15 -3.55 4.26 -8.32
C LYS A 15 -3.59 4.45 -6.81
N GLY A 16 -2.43 4.44 -6.15
CA GLY A 16 -2.32 4.76 -4.73
C GLY A 16 -2.09 3.56 -3.81
N TYR A 17 -1.87 2.35 -4.35
CA TYR A 17 -1.57 1.18 -3.54
C TYR A 17 -0.31 1.39 -2.71
N LEU A 18 0.76 1.91 -3.34
CA LEU A 18 2.01 2.22 -2.63
C LEU A 18 1.76 3.24 -1.50
N PHE A 19 0.98 4.29 -1.78
CA PHE A 19 0.71 5.35 -0.82
C PHE A 19 -0.05 4.82 0.41
N GLU A 20 -1.10 4.01 0.20
CA GLU A 20 -1.88 3.46 1.31
C GLU A 20 -1.18 2.30 2.02
N LEU A 21 -0.41 1.46 1.32
CA LEU A 21 0.44 0.44 1.93
C LEU A 21 1.45 1.10 2.88
N ASN A 22 2.11 2.15 2.41
CA ASN A 22 3.01 2.93 3.23
C ASN A 22 2.26 3.59 4.40
N ARG A 23 1.24 4.42 4.14
CA ARG A 23 0.53 5.20 5.17
C ARG A 23 -0.16 4.35 6.25
N LYS A 24 -0.83 3.27 5.87
CA LYS A 24 -1.66 2.47 6.79
C LYS A 24 -0.91 1.33 7.47
N PHE A 25 0.17 0.82 6.87
CA PHE A 25 0.83 -0.38 7.36
C PHE A 25 2.31 -0.16 7.66
N LEU A 26 3.12 0.28 6.70
CA LEU A 26 4.57 0.34 6.89
C LEU A 26 5.00 1.55 7.75
N HIS A 27 4.39 2.71 7.53
CA HIS A 27 4.74 3.95 8.22
C HIS A 27 4.58 3.87 9.75
N PRO A 28 3.47 3.33 10.30
CA PRO A 28 3.35 3.09 11.74
C PRO A 28 4.41 2.15 12.32
N LEU A 29 5.06 1.34 11.49
CA LEU A 29 6.14 0.43 11.86
C LEU A 29 7.53 1.00 11.56
N GLY A 30 7.64 2.31 11.27
CA GLY A 30 8.92 2.94 10.93
C GLY A 30 9.51 2.45 9.61
N MET A 31 8.67 2.05 8.64
CA MET A 31 9.14 1.57 7.35
C MET A 31 8.44 2.26 6.18
N ALA A 32 9.07 2.26 5.01
CA ALA A 32 8.43 2.70 3.77
C ALA A 32 8.96 1.94 2.55
N LEU A 33 8.07 1.41 1.71
CA LEU A 33 8.44 0.83 0.42
C LEU A 33 8.72 1.94 -0.59
N GLU A 34 9.84 1.83 -1.30
CA GLU A 34 10.29 2.78 -2.31
C GLU A 34 9.98 2.29 -3.73
N VAL A 35 9.65 3.22 -4.63
CA VAL A 35 9.70 3.02 -6.07
C VAL A 35 10.83 3.86 -6.64
N LYS A 36 11.71 3.22 -7.41
CA LYS A 36 12.80 3.87 -8.15
C LYS A 36 12.41 3.98 -9.62
N ILE A 37 12.91 5.02 -10.26
CA ILE A 37 12.85 5.19 -11.71
C ILE A 37 14.24 4.89 -12.25
N ASP A 38 14.36 3.91 -13.14
CA ASP A 38 15.63 3.59 -13.79
C ASP A 38 16.01 4.62 -14.87
N ASP A 39 17.20 4.46 -15.46
CA ASP A 39 17.71 5.38 -16.48
C ASP A 39 16.85 5.44 -17.75
N ASN A 40 15.95 4.47 -17.95
CA ASN A 40 15.02 4.40 -19.08
C ASN A 40 13.62 4.93 -18.73
N GLY A 41 13.43 5.47 -17.53
CA GLY A 41 12.13 5.95 -17.06
C GLY A 41 11.18 4.84 -16.59
N LYS A 42 11.65 3.59 -16.48
CA LYS A 42 10.85 2.48 -15.98
C LYS A 42 10.82 2.49 -14.46
N GLU A 43 9.63 2.31 -13.91
CA GLU A 43 9.44 2.20 -12.47
C GLU A 43 9.67 0.78 -11.98
N ILE A 44 10.47 0.63 -10.93
CA ILE A 44 10.74 -0.64 -10.25
C ILE A 44 10.61 -0.47 -8.73
N LEU A 45 10.32 -1.55 -8.01
CA LEU A 45 10.44 -1.53 -6.57
C LEU A 45 11.92 -1.37 -6.19
N GLY A 46 12.19 -0.42 -5.30
CA GLY A 46 13.51 -0.15 -4.76
C GLY A 46 13.80 -1.05 -3.56
N GLY A 47 13.84 -0.43 -2.38
CA GLY A 47 13.96 -1.14 -1.11
C GLY A 47 12.85 -0.75 -0.13
N VAL A 48 13.02 -1.20 1.11
CA VAL A 48 12.24 -0.72 2.24
C VAL A 48 13.16 0.18 3.07
N TRP A 49 12.74 1.42 3.28
CA TRP A 49 13.41 2.34 4.19
C TRP A 49 13.18 1.89 5.63
N ASP A 50 14.20 2.06 6.49
CA ASP A 50 14.19 1.62 7.88
C ASP A 50 14.43 2.81 8.81
N TYR A 51 13.33 3.23 9.45
CA TYR A 51 13.21 4.31 10.43
C TYR A 51 12.58 3.75 11.72
N ARG A 52 12.84 2.48 12.05
CA ARG A 52 12.27 1.82 13.23
C ARG A 52 12.75 2.39 14.56
N GLU A 53 13.88 3.08 14.55
CA GLU A 53 14.42 3.77 15.72
C GLU A 53 13.70 5.11 15.99
N ASP A 54 12.91 5.61 15.03
CA ASP A 54 12.12 6.82 15.20
C ASP A 54 10.77 6.49 15.86
N PRO A 55 10.45 7.06 17.04
CA PRO A 55 9.29 6.66 17.84
C PRO A 55 7.94 6.95 17.16
N GLU A 56 7.89 7.93 16.26
CA GLU A 56 6.73 8.27 15.43
C GLU A 56 6.59 7.40 14.17
N GLY A 57 7.59 6.56 13.89
CA GLY A 57 7.72 5.86 12.62
C GLY A 57 7.96 6.84 11.46
N MET A 58 7.20 6.69 10.37
CA MET A 58 7.31 7.56 9.20
C MET A 58 6.05 8.38 8.97
N LEU A 59 6.21 9.69 8.77
CA LEU A 59 5.10 10.58 8.46
C LEU A 59 5.28 11.20 7.07
N TYR A 60 4.17 11.29 6.32
CA TYR A 60 4.14 12.18 5.16
C TYR A 60 4.08 13.63 5.62
N ASP A 61 4.68 14.51 4.83
CA ASP A 61 4.61 15.94 5.08
C ASP A 61 3.17 16.48 4.92
N ASP A 62 2.92 17.63 5.55
CA ASP A 62 1.63 18.32 5.55
C ASP A 62 1.10 18.62 4.14
N LYS A 63 1.98 19.01 3.21
CA LYS A 63 1.60 19.34 1.84
C LYS A 63 1.13 18.08 1.11
N THR A 64 1.81 16.96 1.29
CA THR A 64 1.42 15.66 0.77
C THR A 64 0.07 15.24 1.33
N MET A 65 -0.14 15.35 2.64
CA MET A 65 -1.37 14.94 3.30
C MET A 65 -2.57 15.84 3.00
N LYS A 66 -2.34 17.13 2.74
CA LYS A 66 -3.39 18.10 2.35
C LYS A 66 -3.64 18.14 0.84
N SER A 67 -2.89 17.36 0.05
CA SER A 67 -3.04 17.40 -1.41
C SER A 67 -4.29 16.66 -1.88
N LYS A 68 -4.98 17.25 -2.87
CA LYS A 68 -6.13 16.62 -3.54
C LYS A 68 -5.77 15.23 -4.10
N LYS A 69 -4.56 15.09 -4.65
CA LYS A 69 -4.06 13.85 -5.23
C LYS A 69 -3.96 12.72 -4.20
N SER A 70 -3.48 13.02 -3.00
CA SER A 70 -3.41 12.03 -1.90
C SER A 70 -4.81 11.62 -1.44
N ALA A 71 -5.75 12.57 -1.32
CA ALA A 71 -7.14 12.26 -1.01
C ALA A 71 -7.80 11.37 -2.08
N GLU A 72 -7.57 11.66 -3.36
CA GLU A 72 -8.07 10.86 -4.49
C GLU A 72 -7.51 9.44 -4.49
N LYS A 73 -6.21 9.27 -4.21
CA LYS A 73 -5.57 7.95 -4.04
C LYS A 73 -6.18 7.16 -2.90
N ALA A 74 -6.30 7.77 -1.72
CA ALA A 74 -6.88 7.11 -0.55
C ALA A 74 -8.33 6.64 -0.81
N ALA A 75 -9.16 7.52 -1.40
CA ALA A 75 -10.54 7.20 -1.75
C ALA A 75 -10.66 6.13 -2.86
N HIS A 76 -9.69 6.05 -3.77
CA HIS A 76 -9.65 4.97 -4.76
C HIS A 76 -9.39 3.61 -4.09
N ILE A 77 -8.35 3.51 -3.26
CA ILE A 77 -7.99 2.26 -2.58
C ILE A 77 -9.06 1.81 -1.59
N GLU A 78 -9.68 2.74 -0.86
CA GLU A 78 -10.80 2.42 0.03
C GLU A 78 -11.96 1.77 -0.73
N ARG A 79 -12.39 2.37 -1.86
CA ARG A 79 -13.45 1.78 -2.69
C ARG A 79 -13.09 0.40 -3.24
N GLU A 80 -11.86 0.21 -3.72
CA GLU A 80 -11.42 -1.10 -4.20
C GLU A 80 -11.36 -2.14 -3.08
N PHE A 81 -10.87 -1.73 -1.91
CA PHE A 81 -10.84 -2.58 -0.73
C PHE A 81 -12.25 -2.99 -0.31
N ASP A 82 -13.20 -2.07 -0.24
CA ASP A 82 -14.60 -2.34 0.14
C ASP A 82 -15.30 -3.29 -0.83
N GLN A 83 -15.07 -3.13 -2.12
CA GLN A 83 -15.59 -4.04 -3.15
C GLN A 83 -15.09 -5.47 -2.93
N LYS A 84 -13.79 -5.63 -2.64
CA LYS A 84 -13.22 -6.95 -2.34
C LYS A 84 -13.63 -7.46 -0.97
N ALA A 85 -13.71 -6.60 0.03
CA ALA A 85 -14.08 -6.92 1.40
C ALA A 85 -15.50 -7.51 1.45
N THR A 86 -16.44 -6.94 0.69
CA THR A 86 -17.81 -7.46 0.59
C THR A 86 -17.83 -8.91 0.11
N HIS A 87 -17.12 -9.20 -0.99
CA HIS A 87 -17.03 -10.56 -1.52
C HIS A 87 -16.31 -11.50 -0.55
N ARG A 88 -15.18 -11.06 0.02
CA ARG A 88 -14.37 -11.89 0.93
C ARG A 88 -15.10 -12.21 2.23
N ALA A 89 -15.79 -11.23 2.81
CA ALA A 89 -16.63 -11.45 3.99
C ALA A 89 -17.75 -12.45 3.71
N LYS A 90 -18.40 -12.35 2.54
CA LYS A 90 -19.47 -13.27 2.15
C LYS A 90 -18.97 -14.69 1.89
N GLU A 91 -17.90 -14.86 1.11
CA GLU A 91 -17.41 -16.17 0.68
C GLU A 91 -16.54 -16.88 1.73
N TYR A 92 -15.74 -16.11 2.47
CA TYR A 92 -14.73 -16.65 3.38
C TYR A 92 -14.99 -16.34 4.85
N GLY A 93 -15.99 -15.50 5.16
CA GLY A 93 -16.30 -15.09 6.54
C GLY A 93 -15.32 -14.06 7.12
N PHE A 94 -14.36 -13.57 6.33
CA PHE A 94 -13.36 -12.60 6.77
C PHE A 94 -12.89 -11.70 5.63
N VAL A 95 -12.45 -10.48 5.97
CA VAL A 95 -11.82 -9.56 5.02
C VAL A 95 -10.31 -9.79 4.99
N ILE A 96 -9.67 -9.70 6.16
CA ILE A 96 -8.28 -10.10 6.37
C ILE A 96 -8.29 -11.54 6.86
N GLN A 97 -7.46 -12.38 6.24
CA GLN A 97 -7.39 -13.79 6.61
C GLN A 97 -6.87 -13.94 8.04
N PRO A 98 -7.61 -14.59 8.94
CA PRO A 98 -7.15 -14.81 10.31
C PRO A 98 -6.00 -15.82 10.33
N LEU A 99 -5.21 -15.77 11.41
CA LEU A 99 -4.26 -16.83 11.69
C LEU A 99 -5.04 -18.07 12.18
N LEU A 100 -4.65 -19.26 11.72
CA LEU A 100 -5.30 -20.50 12.14
C LEU A 100 -4.93 -20.90 13.58
N ASN A 101 -3.88 -20.29 14.13
CA ASN A 101 -3.31 -20.64 15.43
C ASN A 101 -3.42 -19.51 16.47
N SER A 102 -4.19 -18.46 16.21
CA SER A 102 -4.48 -17.45 17.23
C SER A 102 -5.47 -18.01 18.25
N LEU A 103 -4.92 -18.64 19.28
CA LEU A 103 -5.56 -18.86 20.59
C LEU A 103 -5.75 -17.53 21.31
#